data_AF-A0A327J0Q3-F1
#
_entry.id   AF-A0A327J0Q3-F1
#
_cell.length_a   1.000
_cell.length_b   1.000
_cell.length_c   1.000
_cell.angle_alpha   90.00
_cell.angle_beta   90.00
_cell.angle_gamma   90.00
#
_symmetry.space_group_name_H-M   'P 1'
#
loop_
_entity.id
_entity.type
_entity.pdbx_description
1 polymer ?
#
loop_
_entity_poly.entity_id
_entity_poly.type
_entity_poly.pdbx_seq_one_letter_code
_entity_poly.pdbx_strand_id
1 'polypeptide(L)'
;MDNSINAISTNVLNNTGLINNDQYNLNNIKGAGNQKAQLKKVGEEFETMFLTKMMQTMDKTVDREGGLLGEESRYVDTFKNHVYQEVSRQLTKSPHTSIGIASQIYKQMERYVQD
;
A
#
# COMPACT_ATOMS: atom_id res chain seq x y z
N MET A 1 3.83 38.50 -14.36
CA MET A 1 3.52 37.74 -13.13
C MET A 1 3.26 36.30 -13.54
N ASP A 2 3.77 35.39 -12.73
CA ASP A 2 4.41 34.15 -13.13
C ASP A 2 3.42 33.00 -13.41
N ASN A 3 3.24 32.63 -14.68
CA ASN A 3 2.40 31.49 -15.09
C ASN A 3 3.10 30.13 -14.94
N SER A 4 4.37 30.13 -14.50
CA SER A 4 5.15 28.89 -14.30
C SER A 4 4.75 28.15 -13.02
N ILE A 5 4.27 28.84 -11.99
CA ILE A 5 3.91 28.23 -10.69
C ILE A 5 2.63 27.37 -10.81
N ASN A 6 1.66 27.79 -11.63
CA ASN A 6 0.46 27.00 -11.92
C ASN A 6 0.75 25.78 -12.80
N ALA A 7 1.71 25.88 -13.72
CA ALA A 7 2.14 24.76 -14.56
C ALA A 7 2.94 23.71 -13.78
N ILE A 8 3.74 24.12 -12.81
CA ILE A 8 4.45 23.19 -11.91
C ILE A 8 3.43 22.46 -11.01
N SER A 9 2.44 23.17 -10.47
CA SER A 9 1.41 22.59 -9.60
C SER A 9 0.50 21.60 -10.32
N THR A 10 0.12 21.88 -11.57
CA THR A 10 -0.69 20.94 -12.38
C THR A 10 0.09 19.74 -12.88
N ASN A 11 1.40 19.87 -13.17
CA ASN A 11 2.24 18.74 -13.56
C ASN A 11 2.63 17.83 -12.38
N VAL A 12 2.76 18.38 -11.17
CA VAL A 12 2.97 17.57 -9.94
C VAL A 12 1.71 16.78 -9.57
N LEU A 13 0.52 17.35 -9.82
CA LEU A 13 -0.76 16.68 -9.58
C LEU A 13 -1.20 15.74 -10.73
N ASN A 14 -0.80 16.03 -11.98
CA ASN A 14 -1.02 15.19 -13.16
C ASN A 14 0.19 14.30 -13.49
N ASN A 15 1.04 14.02 -12.50
CA ASN A 15 2.19 13.14 -12.68
C ASN A 15 1.73 11.69 -12.88
N THR A 16 1.52 11.33 -14.13
CA THR A 16 1.62 9.99 -14.73
C THR A 16 2.96 9.27 -14.42
N GLY A 17 3.85 9.87 -13.62
CA GLY A 17 5.10 9.33 -13.09
C GLY A 17 5.05 8.78 -11.67
N LEU A 18 3.87 8.59 -11.06
CA LEU A 18 3.72 7.43 -10.18
C LEU A 18 3.56 6.24 -11.12
N ILE A 19 4.61 5.43 -11.31
CA ILE A 19 4.49 4.08 -11.88
C ILE A 19 3.20 3.51 -11.28
N ASN A 20 2.20 3.16 -12.10
CA ASN A 20 0.96 2.56 -11.61
C ASN A 20 1.36 1.42 -10.67
N ASN A 21 1.29 1.66 -9.36
CA ASN A 21 1.90 0.78 -8.36
C ASN A 21 1.26 -0.60 -8.48
N ASP A 22 -0.04 -0.60 -8.78
CA ASP A 22 -0.85 -1.76 -9.14
C ASP A 22 -0.31 -2.52 -10.37
N GLN A 23 0.09 -1.81 -11.42
CA GLN A 23 0.67 -2.43 -12.63
C GLN A 23 2.05 -3.03 -12.33
N TYR A 24 2.89 -2.33 -11.55
CA TYR A 24 4.18 -2.84 -11.11
C TYR A 24 4.03 -4.08 -10.22
N ASN A 25 3.12 -4.03 -9.25
CA ASN A 25 2.82 -5.15 -8.35
C ASN A 25 2.25 -6.34 -9.13
N LEU A 26 1.35 -6.09 -10.10
CA LEU A 26 0.82 -7.12 -10.98
C LEU A 26 1.91 -7.77 -11.83
N ASN A 27 2.82 -6.98 -12.40
CA ASN A 27 3.96 -7.49 -13.15
C ASN A 27 4.92 -8.29 -12.26
N ASN A 28 5.16 -7.84 -11.03
CA ASN A 28 5.97 -8.54 -10.05
C ASN A 28 5.33 -9.87 -9.60
N ILE A 29 4.00 -9.90 -9.46
CA ILE A 29 3.22 -11.13 -9.21
C ILE A 29 3.39 -12.07 -10.40
N LYS A 30 3.06 -11.64 -11.62
CA LYS A 30 3.17 -12.47 -12.83
C LYS A 30 4.59 -12.98 -13.08
N GLY A 31 5.60 -12.21 -12.70
CA GLY A 31 7.01 -12.58 -12.79
C GLY A 31 7.51 -13.53 -11.69
N ALA A 32 6.67 -13.95 -10.73
CA ALA A 32 7.07 -14.79 -9.60
C ALA A 32 7.39 -16.26 -9.96
N GLY A 33 7.24 -16.65 -11.22
CA GLY A 33 7.39 -18.04 -11.66
C GLY A 33 6.04 -18.74 -11.68
N ASN A 34 5.93 -19.84 -10.93
CA ASN A 34 4.74 -20.70 -10.97
C ASN A 34 3.53 -20.15 -10.20
N GLN A 35 2.37 -20.79 -10.39
CA GLN A 35 1.11 -20.31 -9.82
C GLN A 35 1.11 -20.31 -8.28
N LYS A 36 1.86 -21.22 -7.64
CA LYS A 36 2.04 -21.20 -6.17
C LYS A 36 2.84 -19.98 -5.70
N ALA A 37 3.92 -19.63 -6.40
CA ALA A 37 4.67 -18.42 -6.09
C ALA A 37 3.86 -17.14 -6.35
N GLN A 38 3.05 -17.14 -7.42
CA GLN A 38 2.09 -16.06 -7.69
C GLN A 38 1.04 -15.94 -6.58
N LEU A 39 0.45 -17.07 -6.15
CA LEU A 39 -0.52 -17.11 -5.05
C LEU A 39 0.08 -16.58 -3.74
N LYS A 40 1.32 -16.94 -3.43
CA LYS A 40 2.03 -16.41 -2.26
C LYS A 40 2.14 -14.88 -2.33
N LYS A 41 2.61 -14.33 -3.46
CA LYS A 41 2.72 -12.87 -3.63
C LYS A 41 1.37 -12.17 -3.59
N VAL A 42 0.32 -12.78 -4.15
CA VAL A 42 -1.05 -12.22 -4.06
C VAL A 42 -1.53 -12.19 -2.61
N GLY A 43 -1.29 -13.25 -1.84
CA GLY A 43 -1.63 -13.29 -0.42
C GLY A 43 -0.89 -12.20 0.38
N GLU A 44 0.41 -12.03 0.14
CA GLU A 44 1.22 -10.96 0.75
C GLU A 44 0.72 -9.56 0.38
N GLU A 45 0.37 -9.33 -0.89
CA GLU A 45 -0.12 -8.02 -1.31
C GLU A 45 -1.51 -7.73 -0.73
N PHE A 46 -2.36 -8.75 -0.61
CA PHE A 46 -3.65 -8.62 0.06
C PHE A 46 -3.51 -8.23 1.54
N GLU A 47 -2.64 -8.92 2.29
CA GLU A 47 -2.40 -8.59 3.70
C GLU A 47 -1.81 -7.18 3.85
N THR A 48 -0.93 -6.77 2.93
CA THR A 48 -0.39 -5.39 2.89
C THR A 48 -1.49 -4.36 2.70
N MET A 49 -2.42 -4.59 1.76
CA MET A 49 -3.57 -3.70 1.54
C MET A 49 -4.50 -3.66 2.75
N PHE A 50 -4.78 -4.81 3.35
CA PHE A 50 -5.60 -4.93 4.56
C PHE A 50 -5.01 -4.12 5.72
N LEU A 51 -3.73 -4.33 6.04
CA LEU A 51 -3.04 -3.60 7.10
C LEU A 51 -3.00 -2.10 6.84
N THR A 52 -2.82 -1.69 5.58
CA THR A 52 -2.86 -0.27 5.19
C THR A 52 -4.23 0.32 5.48
N LYS A 53 -5.32 -0.37 5.11
CA LYS A 53 -6.70 0.08 5.41
C LYS A 53 -6.99 0.09 6.90
N MET A 54 -6.45 -0.86 7.65
CA MET A 54 -6.55 -0.90 9.10
C MET A 54 -5.87 0.33 9.71
N MET A 55 -4.64 0.66 9.32
CA MET A 55 -3.92 1.86 9.79
C MET A 55 -4.64 3.16 9.43
N GLN A 56 -5.12 3.28 8.18
CA GLN A 56 -5.94 4.43 7.76
C GLN A 56 -7.22 4.57 8.60
N THR A 57 -7.83 3.45 9.00
CA THR A 57 -9.04 3.48 9.82
C THR A 57 -8.72 3.86 11.27
N MET A 58 -7.61 3.37 11.82
CA MET A 58 -7.13 3.77 13.14
C MET A 58 -6.76 5.26 13.20
N ASP A 59 -6.11 5.79 12.16
CA ASP A 59 -5.74 7.22 12.07
C ASP A 59 -6.97 8.15 12.11
N LYS A 60 -8.13 7.69 11.64
CA LYS A 60 -9.41 8.44 11.75
C LYS A 60 -9.98 8.48 13.16
N THR A 61 -9.56 7.57 14.04
CA THR A 61 -10.01 7.53 15.44
C THR A 61 -9.11 8.35 16.36
N VAL A 62 -8.00 8.88 15.84
CA VAL A 62 -7.14 9.80 16.58
C VAL A 62 -7.86 11.14 16.68
N ASP A 63 -8.06 11.61 17.92
CA ASP A 63 -8.56 12.96 18.16
C ASP A 63 -7.52 13.99 17.72
N ARG A 64 -7.95 14.94 16.89
CA ARG A 64 -7.09 15.96 16.27
C ARG A 64 -7.42 17.36 16.76
N GLU A 65 -8.50 17.53 17.53
CA GLU A 65 -8.86 18.82 18.09
C GLU A 65 -7.77 19.26 19.10
N GLY A 66 -7.09 20.38 18.81
CA GLY A 66 -5.99 20.88 19.63
C GLY A 66 -4.66 20.12 19.51
N GLY A 67 -4.53 19.20 18.55
CA GLY A 67 -3.31 18.43 18.31
C GLY A 67 -2.13 19.28 17.79
N LEU A 68 -0.91 18.87 18.14
CA LEU A 68 0.35 19.58 17.81
C LEU A 68 0.58 19.81 16.30
N LEU A 69 -0.15 19.10 15.44
CA LEU A 69 -0.03 19.14 13.98
C LEU A 69 -1.07 20.02 13.27
N GLY A 70 -2.00 20.64 14.00
CA GLY A 70 -3.01 21.55 13.42
C GLY A 70 -3.96 20.88 12.40
N GLU A 71 -4.64 21.69 11.57
CA GLU A 71 -5.45 21.18 10.45
C GLU A 71 -4.54 20.47 9.42
N GLU A 72 -4.88 19.23 9.08
CA GLU A 72 -4.09 18.43 8.14
C GLU A 72 -4.09 19.04 6.74
N SER A 73 -2.88 19.34 6.24
CA SER A 73 -2.72 19.65 4.82
C SER A 73 -2.81 18.36 3.99
N ARG A 74 -3.35 18.46 2.77
CA ARG A 74 -3.39 17.35 1.78
C ARG A 74 -2.03 16.68 1.54
N TYR A 75 -0.93 17.39 1.81
CA TYR A 75 0.43 16.87 1.73
C TYR A 75 0.71 15.85 2.86
N VAL A 76 0.29 16.16 4.09
CA VAL A 76 0.44 15.27 5.25
C VAL A 76 -0.36 13.98 5.04
N ASP A 77 -1.57 14.06 4.49
CA ASP A 77 -2.40 12.89 4.20
C ASP A 77 -1.75 11.94 3.19
N THR A 78 -1.20 12.51 2.11
CA THR A 78 -0.52 11.74 1.06
C THR A 78 0.73 11.07 1.63
N PHE A 79 1.50 11.79 2.45
CA PHE A 79 2.68 11.24 3.13
C PHE A 79 2.31 10.12 4.10
N LYS A 80 1.31 10.34 4.97
CA LYS A 80 0.79 9.32 5.89
C LYS A 80 0.38 8.05 5.15
N ASN A 81 -0.34 8.19 4.03
CA ASN A 81 -0.74 7.05 3.22
C ASN A 81 0.47 6.23 2.74
N HIS A 82 1.52 6.90 2.24
CA HIS A 82 2.74 6.20 1.81
C HIS A 82 3.45 5.51 2.98
N VAL A 83 3.54 6.17 4.14
CA VAL A 83 4.11 5.57 5.37
C VAL A 83 3.32 4.33 5.79
N TYR A 84 1.98 4.39 5.81
CA TYR A 84 1.16 3.22 6.16
C TYR A 84 1.34 2.06 5.20
N GLN A 85 1.48 2.34 3.90
CA GLN A 85 1.76 1.30 2.90
C GLN A 85 3.11 0.62 3.15
N GLU A 86 4.18 1.39 3.38
CA GLU A 86 5.51 0.82 3.61
C GLU A 86 5.61 0.05 4.92
N VAL A 87 5.03 0.58 6.01
CA VAL A 87 4.96 -0.14 7.29
C VAL A 87 4.16 -1.44 7.12
N SER A 88 3.01 -1.40 6.45
CA SER A 88 2.19 -2.59 6.19
C SER A 88 2.93 -3.65 5.37
N ARG A 89 3.74 -3.22 4.40
CA ARG A 89 4.56 -4.11 3.58
C ARG A 89 5.67 -4.77 4.40
N GLN A 90 6.30 -4.03 5.32
CA GLN A 90 7.28 -4.58 6.25
C GLN A 90 6.65 -5.58 7.22
N LEU A 91 5.48 -5.24 7.77
CA LEU A 91 4.75 -6.11 8.68
C LEU A 91 4.42 -7.45 8.01
N THR A 92 3.90 -7.41 6.77
CA THR A 92 3.52 -8.61 6.03
C THR A 92 4.71 -9.52 5.70
N LYS A 93 5.87 -8.95 5.35
CA LYS A 93 7.08 -9.73 4.98
C LYS A 93 7.77 -10.37 6.19
N SER A 94 7.52 -9.86 7.39
CA SER A 94 8.16 -10.34 8.61
C SER A 94 7.36 -11.50 9.22
N PRO A 95 7.99 -12.68 9.45
CA PRO A 95 7.32 -13.83 10.06
C PRO A 95 6.78 -13.58 11.47
N HIS A 96 7.31 -12.59 12.18
CA HIS A 96 6.95 -12.29 13.57
C HIS A 96 5.89 -11.20 13.71
N THR A 97 5.66 -10.42 12.66
CA THR A 97 4.74 -9.26 12.71
C THR A 97 3.62 -9.34 11.68
N SER A 98 3.70 -10.30 10.75
CA SER A 98 2.55 -10.65 9.92
C SER A 98 1.43 -11.15 10.82
N ILE A 99 0.20 -10.76 10.48
CA ILE A 99 -1.01 -11.21 11.18
C ILE A 99 -1.50 -12.57 10.63
N GLY A 100 -0.83 -13.11 9.61
CA GLY A 100 -1.00 -14.47 9.12
C GLY A 100 -2.08 -14.65 8.06
N ILE A 101 -2.74 -13.58 7.60
CA ILE A 101 -3.78 -13.64 6.57
C ILE A 101 -3.22 -14.18 5.25
N ALA A 102 -2.07 -13.69 4.80
CA ALA A 102 -1.39 -14.17 3.60
C ALA A 102 -1.11 -15.67 3.69
N SER A 103 -0.66 -16.14 4.86
CA SER A 103 -0.37 -17.56 5.09
C SER A 103 -1.63 -18.42 5.05
N GLN A 104 -2.76 -17.92 5.60
CA GLN A 104 -4.03 -18.61 5.60
C GLN A 104 -4.63 -18.69 4.19
N ILE A 105 -4.51 -17.61 3.41
CA ILE A 105 -4.91 -17.59 2.00
C ILE A 105 -4.11 -18.62 1.23
N TYR A 106 -2.77 -18.60 1.37
CA TYR A 106 -1.90 -19.54 0.68
C TYR A 106 -2.26 -21.00 1.00
N LYS A 107 -2.35 -21.37 2.28
CA LYS A 107 -2.69 -22.74 2.72
C LYS A 107 -4.06 -23.21 2.22
N GLN A 108 -5.04 -22.31 2.15
CA GLN A 108 -6.37 -22.65 1.67
C GLN A 108 -6.42 -22.80 0.16
N MET A 109 -5.63 -21.99 -0.56
CA MET A 109 -5.73 -21.86 -2.00
C MET A 109 -4.70 -22.70 -2.76
N GLU A 110 -3.60 -23.13 -2.12
CA GLU A 110 -2.49 -23.83 -2.80
C GLU A 110 -2.91 -25.13 -3.49
N ARG A 111 -3.95 -25.79 -2.98
CA ARG A 111 -4.49 -27.03 -3.57
C ARG A 111 -5.29 -26.81 -4.87
N TYR A 112 -5.62 -25.56 -5.20
CA TYR A 112 -6.40 -25.20 -6.39
C TYR A 112 -5.54 -24.60 -7.50
N VAL A 113 -4.23 -24.45 -7.28
CA VAL A 113 -3.27 -23.92 -8.26
C VAL A 113 -2.30 -25.02 -8.68
N GLN A 114 -1.93 -25.00 -9.96
CA GLN A 114 -0.99 -25.96 -10.54
C GLN A 114 0.45 -25.57 -10.16
N ASP A 115 1.34 -26.56 -10.13
CA ASP A 115 2.78 -26.35 -9.90
C ASP A 115 3.49 -25.62 -11.04
#